data_AF-A0A958DFN5-F1
#
_entry.id   AF-A0A958DFN5-F1
#
_cell.length_a   1.000
_cell.length_b   1.000
_cell.length_c   1.000
_cell.angle_alpha   90.00
_cell.angle_beta   90.00
_cell.angle_gamma   90.00
#
_symmetry.space_group_name_H-M   'P 1'
#
loop_
_entity.id
_entity.type
_entity.pdbx_description
1 polymer ?
#
loop_
_entity_poly.entity_id
_entity_poly.type
_entity_poly.pdbx_seq_one_letter_code
_entity_poly.pdbx_strand_id
1 'polypeptide(L)'
;LPPGPHKLMVLPFTGRGPGLSLRNGHIAADRLTAYLYMHRHYPVVDRSQVNDLLQQAGKANVYFLSRASLCALADTLDASVVVLGLIENQPAEVGGQHPLHRLVITLRFLDGRTGEILHIVQRRAESRAPLTQVIDDMLRALVDKL
;
A
#
# COMPACT_ATOMS: atom_id res chain seq x y z
N LEU A 1 7.77 8.49 10.56
CA LEU A 1 6.56 8.42 11.44
C LEU A 1 6.85 9.17 12.74
N PRO A 2 5.85 9.65 13.50
CA PRO A 2 6.09 10.26 14.81
C PRO A 2 6.92 9.30 15.70
N PRO A 3 7.70 9.79 16.67
CA PRO A 3 8.40 8.91 17.61
C PRO A 3 7.41 8.11 18.46
N GLY A 4 7.61 6.80 18.60
CA GLY A 4 6.79 5.89 19.41
C GLY A 4 6.46 4.56 18.72
N PRO A 5 5.97 3.53 19.47
CA PRO A 5 5.51 2.29 18.88
C PRO A 5 4.17 2.52 18.17
N HIS A 6 4.18 2.56 16.84
CA HIS A 6 2.98 2.69 16.02
C HIS A 6 2.57 1.33 15.46
N LYS A 7 1.38 0.85 15.82
CA LYS A 7 0.80 -0.33 15.18
C LYS A 7 0.18 0.05 13.85
N LEU A 8 0.73 -0.50 12.77
CA LEU A 8 0.40 -0.14 11.39
C LEU A 8 -0.64 -1.10 10.81
N MET A 9 -1.73 -0.55 10.26
CA MET A 9 -2.67 -1.29 9.41
C MET A 9 -2.40 -0.94 7.95
N VAL A 10 -1.93 -1.91 7.17
CA VAL A 10 -1.74 -1.74 5.72
C VAL A 10 -2.97 -2.24 4.98
N LEU A 11 -3.62 -1.37 4.22
CA LEU A 11 -4.76 -1.73 3.38
C LEU A 11 -4.31 -2.21 1.99
N PRO A 12 -5.11 -3.03 1.29
CA PRO A 12 -4.85 -3.37 -0.11
C PRO A 12 -4.61 -2.13 -0.98
N PHE A 13 -3.58 -2.18 -1.83
CA PHE A 13 -3.26 -1.04 -2.66
C PHE A 13 -4.31 -0.86 -3.76
N THR A 14 -4.60 0.38 -4.10
CA THR A 14 -5.36 0.69 -5.32
C THR A 14 -4.41 0.64 -6.51
N GLY A 15 -4.72 -0.17 -7.53
CA GLY A 15 -3.99 -0.19 -8.80
C GLY A 15 -4.69 0.63 -9.87
N ARG A 16 -3.95 1.45 -10.62
CA ARG A 16 -4.46 2.25 -11.75
C ARG A 16 -3.56 2.13 -12.97
N GLY A 17 -4.14 1.79 -14.12
CA GLY A 17 -3.44 1.71 -15.40
C GLY A 17 -3.24 0.27 -15.91
N PRO A 18 -2.61 0.11 -17.08
CA PRO A 18 -2.57 -1.18 -17.79
C PRO A 18 -1.85 -2.27 -16.97
N GLY A 19 -2.39 -3.49 -17.00
CA GLY A 19 -1.77 -4.65 -16.35
C GLY A 19 -1.85 -4.68 -14.81
N LEU A 20 -2.43 -3.66 -14.17
CA LEU A 20 -2.69 -3.66 -12.74
C LEU A 20 -4.08 -4.21 -12.44
N SER A 21 -4.14 -5.11 -11.46
CA SER A 21 -5.37 -5.73 -10.96
C SER A 21 -5.47 -5.58 -9.44
N LEU A 22 -6.65 -5.89 -8.87
CA LEU A 22 -6.82 -5.99 -7.41
C LEU A 22 -5.78 -6.94 -6.78
N ARG A 23 -5.47 -8.05 -7.46
CA ARG A 23 -4.45 -9.01 -7.01
C ARG A 23 -3.08 -8.36 -6.83
N ASN A 24 -2.66 -7.49 -7.75
CA ASN A 24 -1.41 -6.74 -7.59
C ASN A 24 -1.44 -5.87 -6.34
N GLY A 25 -2.59 -5.28 -6.03
CA GLY A 25 -2.78 -4.44 -4.85
C GLY A 25 -2.70 -5.21 -3.53
N HIS A 26 -3.27 -6.41 -3.46
CA HIS A 26 -3.15 -7.30 -2.30
C HIS A 26 -1.70 -7.78 -2.11
N ILE A 27 -1.05 -8.24 -3.20
CA ILE A 27 0.37 -8.67 -3.14
C ILE A 27 1.27 -7.53 -2.65
N ALA A 28 1.06 -6.30 -3.14
CA ALA A 28 1.83 -5.14 -2.71
C ALA A 28 1.63 -4.83 -1.22
N ALA A 29 0.40 -4.94 -0.71
CA ALA A 29 0.10 -4.75 0.70
C ALA A 29 0.79 -5.81 1.57
N ASP A 30 0.73 -7.09 1.17
CA ASP A 30 1.35 -8.19 1.91
C ASP A 30 2.88 -8.03 1.96
N ARG A 31 3.50 -7.65 0.83
CA ARG A 31 4.94 -7.36 0.75
C ARG A 31 5.33 -6.18 1.62
N LEU A 32 4.58 -5.07 1.55
CA LEU A 32 4.84 -3.91 2.38
C LEU A 32 4.74 -4.25 3.88
N THR A 33 3.71 -4.98 4.29
CA THR A 33 3.55 -5.43 5.68
C THR A 33 4.72 -6.27 6.15
N ALA A 34 5.16 -7.24 5.33
CA ALA A 34 6.32 -8.06 5.63
C ALA A 34 7.58 -7.19 5.78
N TYR A 35 7.82 -6.24 4.88
CA TYR A 35 8.99 -5.36 4.95
C TYR A 35 8.97 -4.42 6.16
N LEU A 36 7.82 -3.84 6.52
CA LEU A 36 7.67 -3.00 7.71
C LEU A 36 7.96 -3.79 8.99
N TYR A 37 7.51 -5.05 9.07
CA TYR A 37 7.77 -5.91 10.22
C TYR A 37 9.22 -6.39 10.27
N MET A 38 9.73 -6.97 9.18
CA MET A 38 11.03 -7.64 9.15
C MET A 38 12.21 -6.67 9.17
N HIS A 39 12.12 -5.52 8.50
CA HIS A 39 13.24 -4.59 8.33
C HIS A 39 13.17 -3.37 9.24
N ARG A 40 11.96 -2.97 9.66
CA ARG A 40 11.76 -1.78 10.51
C ARG A 40 11.25 -2.11 11.90
N HIS A 41 10.93 -3.38 12.17
CA HIS A 41 10.37 -3.84 13.44
C HIS A 41 9.12 -3.06 13.87
N TYR A 42 8.36 -2.54 12.90
CA TYR A 42 7.08 -1.92 13.22
C TYR A 42 6.07 -3.01 13.60
N PRO A 43 5.29 -2.83 14.69
CA PRO A 43 4.11 -3.64 14.92
C PRO A 43 3.16 -3.46 13.74
N VAL A 44 2.69 -4.56 13.16
CA VAL A 44 1.75 -4.54 12.03
C VAL A 44 0.52 -5.36 12.37
N VAL A 45 -0.64 -4.93 11.89
CA VAL A 45 -1.85 -5.75 11.92
C VAL A 45 -1.69 -6.90 10.92
N ASP A 46 -2.10 -8.09 11.32
CA ASP A 46 -2.09 -9.25 10.44
C ASP A 46 -3.01 -9.03 9.21
N ARG A 47 -2.53 -9.42 8.03
CA ARG A 47 -3.23 -9.16 6.77
C ARG A 47 -4.55 -9.91 6.65
N SER A 48 -4.71 -11.07 7.28
CA SER A 48 -5.97 -11.82 7.30
C SER A 48 -7.07 -11.02 8.01
N GLN A 49 -6.77 -10.46 9.18
CA GLN A 49 -7.72 -9.65 9.95
C GLN A 49 -8.20 -8.42 9.16
N VAL A 50 -7.27 -7.73 8.48
CA VAL A 50 -7.60 -6.58 7.63
C VAL A 50 -8.51 -7.02 6.47
N ASN A 51 -8.16 -8.11 5.78
CA ASN A 51 -8.94 -8.58 4.64
C ASN A 51 -10.34 -9.08 5.06
N ASP A 52 -10.45 -9.77 6.19
CA ASP A 52 -11.70 -10.28 6.72
C ASP A 52 -12.67 -9.14 7.05
N LEU A 53 -12.21 -8.10 7.74
CA LEU A 53 -13.05 -6.93 8.05
C LEU A 53 -13.47 -6.16 6.79
N LEU A 54 -12.57 -6.00 5.81
CA LEU A 54 -12.91 -5.37 4.54
C LEU A 54 -13.97 -6.18 3.77
N GLN A 55 -13.87 -7.51 3.80
CA GLN A 55 -14.85 -8.40 3.19
C GLN A 55 -16.20 -8.31 3.89
N GLN A 56 -16.23 -8.34 5.23
CA GLN A 56 -17.45 -8.18 6.02
C GLN A 56 -18.15 -6.83 5.77
N ALA A 57 -17.37 -5.76 5.55
CA ALA A 57 -17.90 -4.45 5.21
C ALA A 57 -18.39 -4.34 3.75
N GLY A 58 -18.22 -5.38 2.92
CA GLY A 58 -18.53 -5.35 1.50
C GLY A 58 -17.61 -4.40 0.70
N LYS A 59 -16.41 -4.12 1.22
CA LYS A 59 -15.48 -3.12 0.68
C LYS A 59 -14.29 -3.82 0.02
N ALA A 60 -14.52 -4.36 -1.17
CA ALA A 60 -13.45 -4.97 -1.98
C ALA A 60 -12.41 -3.96 -2.48
N ASN A 61 -12.77 -2.67 -2.60
CA ASN A 61 -11.86 -1.62 -3.04
C ASN A 61 -11.77 -0.50 -1.99
N VAL A 62 -10.56 -0.37 -1.43
CA VAL A 62 -10.19 0.60 -0.40
C VAL A 62 -10.40 2.05 -0.86
N TYR A 63 -10.37 2.31 -2.16
CA TYR A 63 -10.59 3.65 -2.74
C TYR A 63 -11.94 4.27 -2.33
N PHE A 64 -12.93 3.44 -1.99
CA PHE A 64 -14.28 3.90 -1.61
C PHE A 64 -14.50 3.99 -0.10
N LEU A 65 -13.47 3.78 0.72
CA LEU A 65 -13.60 3.94 2.17
C LEU A 65 -13.66 5.41 2.54
N SER A 66 -14.71 5.80 3.25
CA SER A 66 -14.78 7.13 3.86
C SER A 66 -13.74 7.25 4.98
N ARG A 67 -13.35 8.48 5.31
CA ARG A 67 -12.50 8.78 6.48
C ARG A 67 -13.02 8.10 7.75
N ALA A 68 -14.33 8.18 8.00
CA ALA A 68 -14.96 7.52 9.13
C ALA A 68 -14.80 5.99 9.10
N SER A 69 -14.90 5.36 7.93
CA SER A 69 -14.70 3.90 7.78
C SER A 69 -13.25 3.51 8.06
N LEU A 70 -12.29 4.31 7.58
CA LEU A 70 -10.87 4.08 7.85
C LEU A 70 -10.56 4.17 9.35
N CYS A 71 -11.08 5.18 10.04
CA CYS A 71 -10.90 5.33 11.48
C CYS A 71 -11.58 4.21 12.26
N ALA A 72 -12.80 3.79 11.88
CA ALA A 72 -13.49 2.68 12.53
C ALA A 72 -12.73 1.34 12.37
N LEU A 73 -12.17 1.07 11.18
CA LEU A 73 -11.31 -0.10 10.96
C LEU A 73 -10.05 -0.04 11.81
N ALA A 74 -9.42 1.13 11.88
CA ALA A 74 -8.22 1.34 12.69
C ALA A 74 -8.51 1.13 14.18
N ASP A 75 -9.62 1.65 14.69
CA ASP A 75 -10.08 1.44 16.07
C ASP A 75 -10.36 -0.04 16.36
N THR A 76 -11.09 -0.72 15.46
CA THR A 76 -11.41 -2.16 15.58
C THR A 76 -10.15 -3.03 15.64
N LEU A 77 -9.12 -2.68 14.87
CA LEU A 77 -7.87 -3.42 14.79
C LEU A 77 -6.78 -2.90 15.73
N ASP A 78 -7.11 -1.92 16.58
CA ASP A 78 -6.17 -1.23 17.47
C ASP A 78 -4.89 -0.81 16.70
N ALA A 79 -5.08 -0.08 15.60
CA ALA A 79 -4.04 0.41 14.72
C ALA A 79 -3.93 1.93 14.86
N SER A 80 -2.75 2.40 15.29
CA SER A 80 -2.50 3.84 15.46
C SER A 80 -2.30 4.55 14.13
N VAL A 81 -1.90 3.83 13.08
CA VAL A 81 -1.64 4.39 11.75
C VAL A 81 -2.23 3.50 10.66
N VAL A 82 -2.92 4.12 9.71
CA VAL A 82 -3.43 3.48 8.49
C VAL A 82 -2.51 3.79 7.33
N VAL A 83 -2.10 2.77 6.59
CA VAL A 83 -1.26 2.91 5.39
C VAL A 83 -2.11 2.64 4.15
N LEU A 84 -2.28 3.67 3.33
CA LEU A 84 -2.94 3.59 2.03
C LEU A 84 -1.88 3.56 0.93
N GLY A 85 -1.94 2.56 0.07
CA GLY A 85 -1.07 2.43 -1.09
C GLY A 85 -1.78 2.68 -2.41
N LEU A 86 -1.13 3.39 -3.32
CA LEU A 86 -1.55 3.59 -4.70
C LEU A 86 -0.41 3.17 -5.64
N ILE A 87 -0.73 2.31 -6.61
CA ILE A 87 0.17 1.93 -7.71
C ILE A 87 -0.41 2.48 -9.01
N GLU A 88 0.35 3.31 -9.71
CA GLU A 88 -0.03 3.83 -11.02
C GLU A 88 0.96 3.30 -12.07
N ASN A 89 0.43 2.70 -13.13
CA ASN A 89 1.21 2.29 -14.30
C ASN A 89 0.79 3.12 -15.50
N GLN A 90 1.71 3.94 -16.00
CA GLN A 90 1.47 4.73 -17.19
C GLN A 90 1.88 3.93 -18.43
N PRO A 91 1.09 3.97 -19.52
CA PRO A 91 1.52 3.40 -20.79
C PRO A 91 2.77 4.13 -21.28
N ALA A 92 3.78 3.37 -21.68
CA ALA A 92 4.95 3.89 -22.39
C ALA A 92 4.90 3.38 -23.84
N GLU A 93 5.49 4.15 -24.76
CA GLU A 93 5.40 3.92 -26.21
C GLU A 93 5.73 2.47 -26.61
N VAL A 94 4.90 1.94 -27.50
CA VAL A 94 4.94 0.56 -28.00
C VAL A 94 6.03 0.47 -29.06
N GLY A 95 7.28 0.24 -28.66
CA GLY A 95 8.42 0.19 -29.58
C GLY A 95 9.40 -0.97 -29.35
N GLY A 96 9.06 -1.98 -28.53
CA GLY A 96 9.98 -3.09 -28.25
C GLY A 96 9.29 -4.39 -27.81
N GLN A 97 10.04 -5.49 -27.81
CA GLN A 97 9.54 -6.84 -27.47
C GLN A 97 8.99 -6.99 -26.03
N HIS A 98 9.29 -6.04 -25.13
CA HIS A 98 8.75 -6.01 -23.77
C HIS A 98 8.13 -4.63 -23.47
N PRO A 99 6.95 -4.59 -22.81
CA PRO A 99 6.33 -3.33 -22.41
C PRO A 99 7.22 -2.60 -21.41
N LEU A 100 7.51 -1.33 -21.68
CA LEU A 100 8.16 -0.45 -20.71
C LEU A 100 7.11 -0.04 -19.67
N HIS A 101 7.37 -0.32 -18.40
CA HIS A 101 6.53 0.07 -17.29
C HIS A 101 7.02 1.40 -16.72
N ARG A 102 6.13 2.41 -16.65
CA ARG A 102 6.35 3.66 -15.92
C ARG A 102 5.50 3.63 -14.66
N LEU A 103 6.11 3.21 -13.56
CA LEU A 103 5.41 2.98 -12.29
C LEU A 103 5.62 4.11 -11.30
N VAL A 104 4.54 4.41 -10.59
CA VAL A 104 4.53 5.28 -9.42
C VAL A 104 3.89 4.53 -8.27
N ILE A 105 4.59 4.41 -7.14
CA ILE A 105 4.00 3.96 -5.88
C ILE A 105 3.95 5.13 -4.92
N THR A 106 2.76 5.39 -4.39
CA THR A 106 2.53 6.40 -3.35
C THR A 106 1.99 5.71 -2.11
N LEU A 107 2.61 5.94 -0.95
CA LEU A 107 2.10 5.53 0.36
C LEU A 107 1.66 6.77 1.12
N ARG A 108 0.47 6.73 1.71
CA ARG A 108 -0.04 7.74 2.62
C ARG A 108 -0.21 7.09 3.98
N PHE A 109 0.39 7.69 5.01
CA PHE A 109 0.24 7.31 6.40
C PHE A 109 -0.77 8.26 7.04
N LEU A 110 -1.85 7.70 7.57
CA LEU A 110 -2.92 8.44 8.20
C LEU A 110 -2.94 8.11 9.68
N ASP A 111 -3.25 9.08 10.51
CA ASP A 111 -3.57 8.87 11.92
C ASP A 111 -4.81 7.97 12.01
N GLY A 112 -4.73 6.89 12.78
CA GLY A 112 -5.82 5.92 12.89
C GLY A 112 -7.08 6.50 13.55
N ARG A 113 -6.90 7.46 14.47
CA ARG A 113 -8.02 8.09 15.21
C ARG A 113 -8.66 9.21 14.42
N THR A 114 -7.85 10.09 13.83
CA THR A 114 -8.36 11.29 13.16
C THR A 114 -8.51 11.07 11.67
N GLY A 115 -7.75 10.19 11.03
CA GLY A 115 -7.69 10.03 9.58
C GLY A 115 -6.92 11.15 8.87
N GLU A 116 -6.21 12.00 9.61
CA GLU A 116 -5.35 13.04 9.03
C GLU A 116 -4.08 12.43 8.45
N ILE A 117 -3.57 13.03 7.37
CA ILE A 117 -2.34 12.57 6.74
C ILE A 117 -1.15 12.99 7.60
N LEU A 118 -0.45 12.01 8.15
CA LEU A 118 0.79 12.20 8.90
C LEU A 118 1.99 12.33 7.97
N HIS A 119 2.02 11.52 6.90
CA HIS A 119 3.17 11.44 6.02
C HIS A 119 2.80 10.88 4.64
N ILE A 120 3.51 11.31 3.60
CA ILE A 120 3.38 10.78 2.24
C ILE A 120 4.77 10.47 1.73
N VAL A 121 4.97 9.26 1.22
CA VAL A 121 6.18 8.87 0.47
C VAL A 121 5.80 8.42 -0.92
N GLN A 122 6.63 8.76 -1.89
CA GLN A 122 6.41 8.42 -3.28
C GLN A 122 7.72 7.94 -3.91
N ARG A 123 7.60 6.94 -4.79
CA ARG A 123 8.70 6.48 -5.64
C ARG A 123 8.20 6.33 -7.07
N ARG A 124 9.09 6.64 -8.00
CA ARG A 124 8.87 6.47 -9.44
C ARG A 124 9.97 5.56 -9.98
N ALA A 125 9.63 4.69 -10.91
CA ALA A 125 10.58 3.83 -11.60
C ALA A 125 10.14 3.58 -13.04
N GLU A 126 11.12 3.44 -13.92
CA GLU A 126 10.90 2.94 -15.28
C GLU A 126 11.66 1.63 -15.44
N SER A 127 10.99 0.58 -15.93
CA SER A 127 11.63 -0.73 -16.07
C SER A 127 10.92 -1.61 -17.11
N ARG A 128 11.68 -2.51 -17.73
CA ARG A 128 11.17 -3.60 -18.58
C ARG A 128 11.08 -4.94 -17.84
N ALA A 129 11.47 -4.98 -16.57
CA ALA A 129 11.34 -6.18 -15.74
C ALA A 129 9.85 -6.49 -15.48
N PRO A 130 9.51 -7.74 -15.09
CA PRO A 130 8.14 -8.10 -14.76
C PRO A 130 7.53 -7.16 -13.70
N LEU A 131 6.30 -6.71 -13.94
CA LEU A 131 5.60 -5.73 -13.09
C LEU A 131 5.66 -6.04 -11.59
N THR A 132 5.50 -7.31 -11.20
CA THR A 132 5.56 -7.74 -9.80
C THR A 132 6.94 -7.54 -9.18
N GLN A 133 8.01 -7.75 -9.95
CA GLN A 133 9.37 -7.51 -9.50
C GLN A 133 9.61 -6.02 -9.29
N VAL A 134 9.20 -5.18 -10.25
CA VAL A 134 9.36 -3.72 -10.13
C VAL A 134 8.61 -3.17 -8.92
N ILE A 135 7.38 -3.66 -8.66
CA ILE A 135 6.62 -3.29 -7.46
C ILE A 135 7.40 -3.68 -6.20
N ASP A 136 7.93 -4.90 -6.12
CA ASP A 136 8.67 -5.38 -4.95
C ASP A 136 9.92 -4.54 -4.66
N ASP A 137 10.72 -4.28 -5.70
CA ASP A 137 11.93 -3.45 -5.61
C ASP A 137 11.60 -2.02 -5.15
N MET A 138 10.51 -1.44 -5.69
CA MET A 138 10.06 -0.11 -5.29
C MET A 138 9.57 -0.07 -3.84
N LEU A 139 8.86 -1.09 -3.37
CA LEU A 139 8.37 -1.18 -1.99
C LEU A 139 9.52 -1.31 -1.00
N ARG A 140 10.48 -2.20 -1.26
CA ARG A 140 11.68 -2.35 -0.43
C ARG A 140 12.41 -1.01 -0.27
N ALA A 141 12.64 -0.35 -1.39
CA ALA A 141 13.38 0.90 -1.40
C ALA A 141 12.55 2.13 -0.97
N LEU A 142 11.23 1.97 -0.74
CA LEU A 142 10.41 2.93 -0.01
C LEU A 142 10.53 2.71 1.50
N VAL A 143 10.54 1.46 1.96
CA VAL A 143 10.70 1.11 3.37
C VAL A 143 12.04 1.56 3.94
N ASP A 144 13.11 1.49 3.14
CA ASP A 144 14.43 2.00 3.53
C ASP A 144 14.45 3.52 3.80
N LYS A 145 13.46 4.26 3.28
CA LYS A 145 13.34 5.72 3.46
C LYS A 145 12.40 6.13 4.59
N LEU A 146 11.66 5.17 5.18
CA LEU A 146 10.78 5.41 6.34
C LEU A 146 11.60 5.53 7.62
#